data_AF-A0A2T0IHT7-F1
#
_entry.id   AF-A0A2T0IHT7-F1
#
_cell.length_a   1.000
_cell.length_b   1.000
_cell.length_c   1.000
_cell.angle_alpha   90.00
_cell.angle_beta   90.00
_cell.angle_gamma   90.00
#
_symmetry.space_group_name_H-M   'P 1'
#
loop_
_entity.id
_entity.type
_entity.pdbx_description
1 polymer ?
#
loop_
_entity_poly.entity_id
_entity_poly.type
_entity_poly.pdbx_seq_one_letter_code
_entity_poly.pdbx_strand_id
1 'polypeptide(L)'
;MNGYPKALADAVNLMVQQWGATLASLGTVSTQNTVPVTMGGTGGTTPAAARAGLQLGSAAVASIGYENGNVADAYATGRTRTSVVQSWMTNAAHGLDPNLYPPGSPSMPSGGTGYWYKQIFRHSDGSNRLTVAWPYGIAGNSGTIKFQSIYDGATTPWLELYHTGNTTRAADGTLKAI
;
A
#
# COMPACT_ATOMS: atom_id res chain seq x y z
N MET A 1 55.64 -23.82 -44.26
CA MET A 1 54.57 -24.24 -43.33
C MET A 1 54.87 -23.63 -41.96
N ASN A 2 54.29 -22.47 -41.64
CA ASN A 2 54.43 -21.82 -40.31
C ASN A 2 53.08 -21.19 -39.86
N GLY A 3 51.97 -21.64 -40.48
CA GLY A 3 50.70 -20.92 -40.48
C GLY A 3 49.87 -21.08 -39.21
N TYR A 4 49.85 -22.27 -38.61
CA TYR A 4 49.05 -22.54 -37.41
C TYR A 4 49.57 -21.83 -36.15
N PRO A 5 50.88 -21.89 -35.81
CA PRO A 5 51.40 -21.18 -34.64
C PRO A 5 51.26 -19.66 -34.74
N LYS A 6 51.47 -19.10 -35.94
CA LYS A 6 51.31 -17.66 -36.19
C LYS A 6 49.85 -17.23 -36.12
N ALA A 7 48.94 -17.95 -36.76
CA ALA A 7 47.51 -17.64 -36.71
C ALA A 7 46.97 -17.70 -35.28
N LEU A 8 47.46 -18.63 -34.46
CA LEU A 8 47.10 -18.70 -33.04
C LEU A 8 47.61 -17.50 -32.24
N ALA A 9 48.88 -17.11 -32.45
CA ALA A 9 49.45 -15.93 -31.79
C ALA A 9 48.74 -14.63 -32.19
N ASP A 10 48.40 -14.47 -33.47
CA ASP A 10 47.65 -13.32 -33.98
C ASP A 10 46.23 -13.29 -33.36
N ALA A 11 45.58 -14.44 -33.22
CA ALA A 11 44.26 -14.55 -32.57
C ALA A 11 44.31 -14.19 -31.07
N VAL A 12 45.34 -14.64 -30.34
CA VAL A 12 45.52 -14.26 -28.92
C VAL A 12 45.81 -12.77 -28.77
N ASN A 13 46.65 -12.19 -29.63
CA ASN A 13 46.92 -10.75 -29.61
C ASN A 13 45.65 -9.93 -29.87
N LEU A 14 44.82 -10.34 -30.84
CA LEU A 14 43.52 -9.73 -31.09
C LEU A 14 42.62 -9.79 -29.84
N MET A 15 42.57 -10.94 -29.15
CA MET A 15 41.81 -11.06 -27.90
C MET A 15 42.31 -10.11 -26.81
N VAL A 16 43.63 -9.99 -26.63
CA VAL A 16 44.22 -9.09 -25.62
C VAL A 16 43.98 -7.62 -25.96
N GLN A 17 44.09 -7.23 -27.23
CA GLN A 17 43.81 -5.85 -27.65
C GLN A 17 42.33 -5.49 -27.48
N GLN A 18 41.43 -6.43 -27.79
CA GLN A 18 39.99 -6.19 -27.72
C GLN A 18 39.45 -6.23 -26.28
N TRP A 19 39.92 -7.16 -25.45
CA TRP A 19 39.32 -7.44 -24.14
C TRP A 19 40.26 -7.25 -22.94
N GLY A 20 41.57 -7.05 -23.14
CA GLY A 20 42.55 -7.03 -22.06
C GLY A 20 42.29 -5.97 -20.99
N ALA A 21 41.98 -4.74 -21.41
CA ALA A 21 41.61 -3.66 -20.48
C ALA A 21 40.32 -4.00 -19.70
N THR A 22 39.33 -4.56 -20.38
CA THR A 22 38.07 -4.98 -19.76
C THR A 22 38.28 -6.09 -18.75
N LEU A 23 39.02 -7.15 -19.08
CA LEU A 23 39.32 -8.25 -18.15
C LEU A 23 40.13 -7.77 -16.94
N ALA A 24 41.12 -6.90 -17.15
CA ALA A 24 41.90 -6.31 -16.06
C ALA A 24 41.02 -5.46 -15.14
N SER A 25 40.04 -4.74 -15.71
CA SER A 25 39.13 -3.88 -14.94
C SER A 25 38.17 -4.64 -14.03
N LEU A 26 37.91 -5.93 -14.28
CA LEU A 26 37.06 -6.78 -13.42
C LEU A 26 37.67 -6.98 -12.02
N GLY A 27 38.99 -6.81 -11.84
CA GLY A 27 39.65 -6.92 -10.55
C GLY A 27 39.34 -8.26 -9.84
N THR A 28 39.05 -8.20 -8.54
CA THR A 28 38.76 -9.37 -7.70
C THR A 28 37.47 -10.10 -8.07
N VAL A 29 36.53 -9.43 -8.77
CA VAL A 29 35.26 -10.03 -9.22
C VAL A 29 35.50 -11.13 -10.26
N SER A 30 36.60 -11.04 -11.02
CA SER A 30 36.97 -12.03 -12.05
C SER A 30 37.16 -13.46 -11.52
N THR A 31 37.35 -13.62 -10.20
CA THR A 31 37.57 -14.92 -9.54
C THR A 31 36.32 -15.47 -8.84
N GLN A 32 35.21 -14.73 -8.86
CA GLN A 32 34.01 -15.08 -8.11
C GLN A 32 33.04 -15.89 -8.96
N ASN A 33 32.68 -17.09 -8.50
CA ASN A 33 31.59 -17.87 -9.09
C ASN A 33 30.22 -17.19 -8.86
N THR A 34 30.08 -16.51 -7.72
CA THR A 34 28.91 -15.70 -7.36
C THR A 34 29.41 -14.42 -6.72
N VAL A 35 29.02 -13.26 -7.25
CA VAL A 35 29.52 -11.97 -6.76
C VAL A 35 28.84 -11.63 -5.42
N PRO A 36 29.59 -11.45 -4.31
CA PRO A 36 29.02 -11.09 -3.01
C PRO A 36 28.61 -9.61 -2.95
N VAL A 37 27.83 -9.25 -1.93
CA VAL A 37 27.36 -7.88 -1.71
C VAL A 37 28.51 -6.88 -1.53
N THR A 38 29.59 -7.28 -0.86
CA THR A 38 30.80 -6.45 -0.69
C THR A 38 31.51 -6.11 -2.01
N MET A 39 31.16 -6.80 -3.10
CA MET A 39 31.65 -6.56 -4.46
C MET A 39 30.53 -6.11 -5.43
N GLY A 40 29.39 -5.64 -4.90
CA GLY A 40 28.28 -5.12 -5.70
C GLY A 40 27.33 -6.16 -6.28
N GLY A 41 27.50 -7.44 -5.93
CA GLY A 41 26.56 -8.51 -6.30
C GLY A 41 25.47 -8.73 -5.25
N THR A 42 24.82 -9.89 -5.29
CA THR A 42 23.78 -10.30 -4.34
C THR A 42 24.19 -11.50 -3.48
N GLY A 43 25.32 -12.15 -3.79
CA GLY A 43 25.78 -13.35 -3.11
C GLY A 43 24.97 -14.62 -3.41
N GLY A 44 24.01 -14.59 -4.34
CA GLY A 44 23.18 -15.74 -4.68
C GLY A 44 22.93 -15.91 -6.19
N THR A 45 22.79 -17.15 -6.63
CA THR A 45 22.46 -17.53 -8.02
C THR A 45 20.98 -17.83 -8.25
N THR A 46 20.17 -17.79 -7.19
CA THR A 46 18.71 -17.94 -7.25
C THR A 46 18.04 -16.71 -6.62
N PRO A 47 16.79 -16.39 -6.96
CA PRO A 47 16.08 -15.28 -6.32
C PRO A 47 16.03 -15.39 -4.79
N ALA A 48 15.86 -16.61 -4.25
CA ALA A 48 15.85 -16.84 -2.80
C ALA A 48 17.22 -16.57 -2.17
N ALA A 49 18.29 -17.09 -2.77
CA ALA A 49 19.66 -16.86 -2.28
C ALA A 49 20.07 -15.38 -2.42
N ALA A 50 19.68 -14.71 -3.49
CA ALA A 50 19.95 -13.29 -3.71
C ALA A 50 19.26 -12.41 -2.65
N ARG A 51 18.00 -12.69 -2.32
CA ARG A 51 17.31 -12.00 -1.21
C ARG A 51 17.98 -12.24 0.14
N ALA A 52 18.39 -13.49 0.40
CA ALA A 52 19.11 -13.82 1.63
C ALA A 52 20.46 -13.10 1.72
N GLY A 53 21.23 -13.03 0.63
CA GLY A 53 22.51 -12.33 0.59
C GLY A 53 22.37 -10.82 0.76
N LEU A 54 21.29 -10.22 0.26
CA LEU A 54 20.88 -8.84 0.52
C LEU A 54 20.23 -8.63 1.90
N GLN A 55 20.08 -9.69 2.70
CA GLN A 55 19.45 -9.66 4.03
C GLN A 55 18.00 -9.16 4.01
N LEU A 56 17.29 -9.39 2.90
CA LEU A 56 15.88 -9.03 2.77
C LEU A 56 15.01 -10.02 3.53
N GLY A 57 14.05 -9.50 4.31
CA GLY A 57 13.08 -10.30 5.05
C GLY A 57 11.94 -10.87 4.19
N SER A 58 11.01 -11.57 4.83
CA SER A 58 9.84 -12.20 4.17
C SER A 58 8.94 -11.20 3.45
N ALA A 59 8.88 -9.95 3.91
CA ALA A 59 8.12 -8.88 3.27
C ALA A 59 8.52 -8.65 1.80
N ALA A 60 9.75 -8.99 1.39
CA ALA A 60 10.23 -8.83 0.03
C ALA A 60 9.55 -9.74 -1.01
N VAL A 61 8.78 -10.73 -0.56
CA VAL A 61 8.02 -11.65 -1.43
C VAL A 61 6.54 -11.74 -1.08
N ALA A 62 6.10 -11.06 -0.03
CA ALA A 62 4.71 -11.03 0.36
C ALA A 62 3.91 -10.20 -0.66
N SER A 63 2.70 -10.66 -0.97
CA SER A 63 1.77 -9.89 -1.80
C SER A 63 1.36 -8.61 -1.08
N ILE A 64 0.94 -7.60 -1.84
CA ILE A 64 0.35 -6.37 -1.28
C ILE A 64 -1.16 -6.55 -1.21
N GLY A 65 -1.77 -6.21 -0.08
CA GLY A 65 -3.23 -6.20 0.06
C GLY A 65 -3.69 -6.37 1.50
N TYR A 66 -4.94 -6.78 1.63
CA TYR A 66 -5.65 -6.86 2.91
C TYR A 66 -5.63 -8.27 3.51
N GLU A 67 -5.27 -9.30 2.73
CA GLU A 67 -5.29 -10.69 3.20
C GLU A 67 -4.20 -11.03 4.22
N ASN A 68 -4.42 -12.09 5.01
CA ASN A 68 -3.43 -12.58 5.97
C ASN A 68 -2.11 -12.94 5.27
N GLY A 69 -0.99 -12.43 5.81
CA GLY A 69 0.34 -12.64 5.25
C GLY A 69 0.77 -11.63 4.19
N ASN A 70 -0.12 -10.73 3.76
CA ASN A 70 0.23 -9.64 2.86
C ASN A 70 0.93 -8.49 3.61
N VAL A 71 1.70 -7.70 2.87
CA VAL A 71 2.13 -6.37 3.30
C VAL A 71 0.97 -5.42 3.05
N ALA A 72 0.59 -4.68 4.09
CA ALA A 72 -0.39 -3.61 3.96
C ALA A 72 0.10 -2.60 2.91
N ASP A 73 -0.77 -2.25 1.96
CA ASP A 73 -0.44 -1.13 1.08
C ASP A 73 -0.29 0.16 1.91
N ALA A 74 0.44 1.14 1.39
CA ALA A 74 0.65 2.41 2.07
C ALA A 74 -0.66 3.21 2.32
N TYR A 75 -1.81 2.72 1.85
CA TYR A 75 -3.11 3.40 1.90
C TYR A 75 -4.00 2.85 3.03
N ALA A 76 -3.87 1.56 3.33
CA ALA A 76 -4.40 0.91 4.53
C ALA A 76 -3.99 1.64 5.82
N THR A 77 -2.99 2.53 5.75
CA THR A 77 -2.48 3.31 6.88
C THR A 77 -3.14 4.68 7.10
N GLY A 78 -3.98 5.23 6.19
CA GLY A 78 -4.62 6.52 6.54
C GLY A 78 -5.01 7.55 5.48
N ARG A 79 -4.56 7.46 4.23
CA ARG A 79 -4.68 8.58 3.27
C ARG A 79 -5.64 8.30 2.12
N THR A 80 -6.48 9.29 1.83
CA THR A 80 -7.33 9.32 0.63
C THR A 80 -6.51 9.66 -0.62
N ARG A 81 -6.82 8.97 -1.73
CA ARG A 81 -6.19 9.13 -3.06
C ARG A 81 -7.10 9.81 -4.07
N THR A 82 -8.41 9.63 -3.94
CA THR A 82 -9.42 10.14 -4.88
C THR A 82 -10.56 10.80 -4.14
N SER A 83 -11.28 11.67 -4.84
CA SER A 83 -12.57 12.20 -4.40
C SER A 83 -13.54 12.03 -5.56
N VAL A 84 -14.27 10.92 -5.55
CA VAL A 84 -15.23 10.58 -6.62
C VAL A 84 -16.59 10.22 -6.07
N VAL A 85 -17.63 10.60 -6.82
CA VAL A 85 -19.01 10.15 -6.57
C VAL A 85 -19.06 8.65 -6.84
N GLN A 86 -19.19 7.87 -5.78
CA GLN A 86 -19.28 6.41 -5.80
C GLN A 86 -20.20 5.94 -4.68
N SER A 87 -20.81 4.76 -4.85
CA SER A 87 -21.62 4.16 -3.78
C SER A 87 -20.77 3.90 -2.54
N TRP A 88 -21.29 4.28 -1.37
CA TRP A 88 -20.71 3.97 -0.07
C TRP A 88 -20.43 2.47 0.10
N MET A 89 -21.19 1.63 -0.62
CA MET A 89 -21.14 0.17 -0.54
C MET A 89 -20.09 -0.49 -1.43
N THR A 90 -19.49 0.22 -2.41
CA THR A 90 -18.64 -0.42 -3.42
C THR A 90 -17.37 -1.03 -2.82
N ASN A 91 -16.67 -0.30 -1.96
CA ASN A 91 -15.47 -0.81 -1.32
C ASN A 91 -15.86 -1.43 0.03
N ALA A 92 -15.56 -2.71 0.20
CA ALA A 92 -15.90 -3.50 1.39
C ALA A 92 -14.67 -4.12 2.08
N ALA A 93 -13.45 -3.80 1.61
CA ALA A 93 -12.22 -4.19 2.28
C ALA A 93 -12.13 -3.54 3.66
N HIS A 94 -11.48 -4.21 4.61
CA HIS A 94 -11.24 -3.61 5.93
C HIS A 94 -10.21 -2.48 5.84
N GLY A 95 -10.23 -1.56 6.81
CA GLY A 95 -9.29 -0.44 6.88
C GLY A 95 -9.92 0.89 6.46
N LEU A 96 -9.06 1.82 6.02
CA LEU A 96 -9.48 3.16 5.60
C LEU A 96 -9.65 3.21 4.08
N ASP A 97 -10.80 3.69 3.63
CA ASP A 97 -11.12 3.77 2.20
C ASP A 97 -10.29 4.86 1.52
N PRO A 98 -9.68 4.59 0.35
CA PRO A 98 -8.91 5.59 -0.38
C PRO A 98 -9.76 6.68 -1.05
N ASN A 99 -11.09 6.60 -1.01
CA ASN A 99 -11.99 7.61 -1.57
C ASN A 99 -12.56 8.55 -0.50
N LEU A 100 -12.45 9.86 -0.74
CA LEU A 100 -13.30 10.86 -0.10
C LEU A 100 -14.65 10.82 -0.81
N TYR A 101 -15.73 10.55 -0.07
CA TYR A 101 -17.07 10.49 -0.62
C TYR A 101 -17.69 11.90 -0.64
N PRO A 102 -17.96 12.49 -1.82
CA PRO A 102 -18.54 13.81 -1.94
C PRO A 102 -20.08 13.80 -1.97
N PRO A 103 -20.73 14.98 -1.88
CA PRO A 103 -22.15 15.14 -2.15
C PRO A 103 -22.60 14.43 -3.44
N GLY A 104 -23.69 13.67 -3.36
CA GLY A 104 -24.22 12.85 -4.46
C GLY A 104 -23.78 11.39 -4.46
N SER A 105 -22.84 10.99 -3.59
CA SER A 105 -22.49 9.58 -3.40
C SER A 105 -23.66 8.73 -2.89
N PRO A 106 -24.06 7.65 -3.58
CA PRO A 106 -25.17 6.80 -3.14
C PRO A 106 -24.90 6.10 -1.80
N SER A 107 -25.96 5.92 -1.00
CA SER A 107 -25.94 5.17 0.28
C SER A 107 -24.99 5.70 1.35
N MET A 108 -24.40 6.88 1.17
CA MET A 108 -23.60 7.53 2.20
C MET A 108 -24.51 8.15 3.30
N PRO A 109 -23.95 8.50 4.47
CA PRO A 109 -24.71 9.23 5.47
C PRO A 109 -25.15 10.61 4.97
N SER A 110 -26.34 11.05 5.41
CA SER A 110 -26.81 12.42 5.19
C SER A 110 -26.37 13.38 6.30
N GLY A 111 -26.38 14.68 5.99
CA GLY A 111 -26.03 15.75 6.94
C GLY A 111 -24.52 16.06 7.03
N GLY A 112 -24.11 16.76 8.09
CA GLY A 112 -22.74 17.21 8.27
C GLY A 112 -22.32 18.21 7.17
N THR A 113 -21.16 17.99 6.57
CA THR A 113 -20.67 18.75 5.40
C THR A 113 -21.08 18.14 4.06
N GLY A 114 -21.68 16.93 4.09
CA GLY A 114 -21.91 16.11 2.90
C GLY A 114 -20.67 15.39 2.36
N TYR A 115 -19.50 15.53 3.02
CA TYR A 115 -18.25 14.87 2.65
C TYR A 115 -17.76 13.94 3.76
N TRP A 116 -17.32 12.74 3.38
CA TRP A 116 -17.01 11.68 4.34
C TRP A 116 -15.79 10.84 3.95
N TYR A 117 -14.90 10.60 4.90
CA TYR A 117 -13.98 9.48 4.82
C TYR A 117 -14.65 8.23 5.38
N LYS A 118 -14.37 7.06 4.80
CA LYS A 118 -14.92 5.79 5.28
C LYS A 118 -13.83 4.94 5.93
N GLN A 119 -14.13 4.40 7.10
CA GLN A 119 -13.39 3.29 7.70
C GLN A 119 -14.29 2.07 7.79
N ILE A 120 -13.70 0.89 7.61
CA ILE A 120 -14.41 -0.39 7.62
C ILE A 120 -13.74 -1.32 8.62
N PHE A 121 -14.53 -1.76 9.60
CA PHE A 121 -14.18 -2.89 10.46
C PHE A 121 -14.99 -4.09 9.98
N ARG A 122 -14.29 -5.08 9.43
CA ARG A 122 -14.91 -6.28 8.86
C ARG A 122 -14.67 -7.46 9.77
N HIS A 123 -15.69 -8.28 9.98
CA HIS A 123 -15.54 -9.57 10.63
C HIS A 123 -15.44 -10.65 9.55
N SER A 124 -14.22 -11.20 9.36
CA SER A 124 -13.85 -12.17 8.31
C SER A 124 -14.13 -11.69 6.87
N ASP A 125 -13.96 -12.56 5.89
CA ASP A 125 -14.30 -12.28 4.48
C ASP A 125 -15.81 -12.33 4.22
N GLY A 126 -16.63 -12.50 5.25
CA GLY A 126 -18.08 -12.31 5.16
C GLY A 126 -18.45 -10.87 4.84
N SER A 127 -19.61 -10.63 4.23
CA SER A 127 -20.12 -9.28 3.92
C SER A 127 -20.35 -8.41 5.17
N ASN A 128 -20.36 -9.01 6.36
CA ASN A 128 -20.66 -8.35 7.63
C ASN A 128 -19.56 -7.37 8.03
N ARG A 129 -19.95 -6.11 8.21
CA ARG A 129 -19.00 -5.03 8.50
C ARG A 129 -19.66 -3.87 9.23
N LEU A 130 -18.88 -3.20 10.07
CA LEU A 130 -19.17 -1.87 10.57
C LEU A 130 -18.48 -0.86 9.65
N THR A 131 -19.23 0.14 9.20
CA THR A 131 -18.66 1.30 8.51
C THR A 131 -18.72 2.51 9.42
N VAL A 132 -17.63 3.27 9.47
CA VAL A 132 -17.52 4.54 10.17
C VAL A 132 -17.32 5.63 9.14
N ALA A 133 -18.14 6.66 9.22
CA ALA A 133 -18.03 7.85 8.43
C ALA A 133 -17.34 8.93 9.28
N TRP A 134 -16.10 9.23 8.94
CA TRP A 134 -15.33 10.31 9.54
C TRP A 134 -15.57 11.60 8.74
N PRO A 135 -15.78 12.74 9.40
CA PRO A 135 -16.11 13.96 8.71
C PRO A 135 -14.94 14.49 7.91
N TYR A 136 -15.26 15.11 6.79
CA TYR A 136 -14.39 16.07 6.12
C TYR A 136 -14.86 17.48 6.43
N GLY A 137 -14.06 18.24 7.17
CA GLY A 137 -14.38 19.62 7.53
C GLY A 137 -14.30 20.57 6.33
N ILE A 138 -15.21 21.54 6.29
CA ILE A 138 -15.16 22.70 5.39
C ILE A 138 -15.14 23.98 6.26
N ALA A 139 -14.92 25.14 5.63
CA ALA A 139 -14.93 26.41 6.35
C ALA A 139 -16.23 26.58 7.17
N GLY A 140 -16.08 26.72 8.49
CA GLY A 140 -17.20 26.91 9.41
C GLY A 140 -18.01 25.67 9.77
N ASN A 141 -17.69 24.48 9.25
CA ASN A 141 -18.41 23.24 9.57
C ASN A 141 -17.47 22.04 9.61
N SER A 142 -17.31 21.44 10.79
CA SER A 142 -16.45 20.27 10.99
C SER A 142 -17.08 18.95 10.57
N GLY A 143 -18.37 18.92 10.21
CA GLY A 143 -19.13 17.70 9.91
C GLY A 143 -19.60 16.97 11.17
N THR A 144 -20.10 15.75 10.99
CA THR A 144 -20.52 14.87 12.08
C THR A 144 -19.78 13.53 11.97
N ILE A 145 -19.85 12.65 12.97
CA ILE A 145 -19.30 11.29 12.87
C ILE A 145 -20.47 10.32 12.88
N LYS A 146 -20.49 9.34 11.98
CA LYS A 146 -21.60 8.38 11.88
C LYS A 146 -21.12 6.94 11.74
N PHE A 147 -21.96 6.01 12.15
CA PHE A 147 -21.71 4.58 12.12
C PHE A 147 -22.89 3.85 11.50
N GLN A 148 -22.60 2.78 10.76
CA GLN A 148 -23.63 1.88 10.25
C GLN A 148 -23.07 0.47 10.19
N SER A 149 -23.82 -0.47 10.74
CA SER A 149 -23.56 -1.90 10.53
C SER A 149 -24.21 -2.38 9.24
N ILE A 150 -23.55 -3.32 8.58
CA ILE A 150 -24.04 -4.05 7.42
C ILE A 150 -24.00 -5.53 7.79
N TYR A 151 -25.17 -6.18 7.73
CA TYR A 151 -25.33 -7.60 8.04
C TYR A 151 -25.96 -8.28 6.83
N ASP A 152 -25.27 -9.26 6.27
CA ASP A 152 -25.68 -10.01 5.07
C ASP A 152 -26.11 -9.11 3.90
N GLY A 153 -25.35 -8.02 3.69
CA GLY A 153 -25.63 -7.02 2.66
C GLY A 153 -26.73 -6.00 3.01
N ALA A 154 -27.53 -6.24 4.05
CA ALA A 154 -28.52 -5.30 4.53
C ALA A 154 -27.90 -4.24 5.45
N THR A 155 -28.29 -2.97 5.25
CA THR A 155 -27.81 -1.84 6.06
C THR A 155 -28.70 -1.64 7.30
N THR A 156 -28.07 -1.30 8.41
CA THR A 156 -28.77 -0.78 9.60
C THR A 156 -28.99 0.73 9.49
N PRO A 157 -29.85 1.35 10.30
CA PRO A 157 -29.93 2.80 10.38
C PRO A 157 -28.58 3.43 10.74
N TRP A 158 -28.33 4.64 10.23
CA TRP A 158 -27.17 5.43 10.62
C TRP A 158 -27.27 5.87 12.09
N LEU A 159 -26.21 5.65 12.84
CA LEU A 159 -26.04 6.15 14.20
C LEU A 159 -25.12 7.36 14.17
N GLU A 160 -25.54 8.50 14.69
CA GLU A 160 -24.73 9.71 14.76
C GLU A 160 -24.08 9.87 16.14
N LEU A 161 -22.80 10.24 16.16
CA LEU A 161 -22.09 10.59 17.38
C LEU A 161 -22.50 12.00 17.83
N TYR A 162 -23.03 12.10 19.04
CA TYR A 162 -23.27 13.38 19.69
C TYR A 162 -22.03 13.84 20.46
N HIS A 163 -21.59 15.07 20.19
CA HIS A 163 -20.43 15.74 20.74
C HIS A 163 -20.71 17.23 20.97
N THR A 164 -19.77 17.96 21.57
CA THR A 164 -19.95 19.39 21.93
C THR A 164 -20.27 20.30 20.74
N GLY A 165 -19.78 19.97 19.53
CA GLY A 165 -20.14 20.68 18.30
C GLY A 165 -21.54 20.42 17.72
N ASN A 166 -22.26 19.38 18.15
CA ASN A 166 -23.64 19.08 17.69
C ASN A 166 -24.62 18.82 18.85
N THR A 167 -24.29 19.32 20.05
CA THR A 167 -25.17 19.29 21.21
C THR A 167 -25.08 20.59 22.00
N THR A 168 -26.20 20.98 22.61
CA THR A 168 -26.24 22.05 23.61
C THR A 168 -26.46 21.46 24.99
N ARG A 169 -25.66 21.88 25.97
CA ARG A 169 -25.87 21.57 27.38
C ARG A 169 -26.76 22.64 28.01
N ALA A 170 -27.91 22.25 28.52
CA ALA A 170 -28.80 23.12 29.27
C ALA A 170 -28.30 23.33 30.72
N ALA A 171 -28.83 24.36 31.38
CA ALA A 171 -28.45 24.70 32.76
C ALA A 171 -28.79 23.59 33.78
N ASP A 172 -29.79 22.76 33.49
CA ASP A 172 -30.17 21.58 34.26
C ASP A 172 -29.26 20.36 34.01
N GLY A 173 -28.24 20.52 33.16
CA GLY A 173 -27.28 19.48 32.81
C GLY A 173 -27.74 18.52 31.71
N THR A 174 -28.95 18.69 31.15
CA THR A 174 -29.43 17.88 30.02
C THR A 174 -28.71 18.24 28.73
N LEU A 175 -28.56 17.26 27.83
CA LEU A 175 -28.01 17.46 26.49
C LEU A 175 -29.12 17.39 25.46
N LYS A 176 -29.14 18.35 24.54
CA LYS A 176 -30.05 18.37 23.39
C LYS A 176 -29.23 18.36 22.11
N ALA A 177 -29.59 17.49 21.18
CA ALA A 177 -29.08 17.56 19.80
C ALA A 177 -29.48 18.89 19.17
N ILE A 178 -28.60 19.45 18.34
CA ILE A 178 -28.87 20.66 17.55
C ILE A 178 -29.17 20.32 16.09
#